data_AF-A0A6P0HD83-F1
#
_entry.id   AF-A0A6P0HD83-F1
#
_cell.length_a   1.000
_cell.length_b   1.000
_cell.length_c   1.000
_cell.angle_alpha   90.00
_cell.angle_beta   90.00
_cell.angle_gamma   90.00
#
_symmetry.space_group_name_H-M   'P 1'
#
loop_
_entity.id
_entity.type
_entity.pdbx_description
1 polymer ?
#
loop_
_entity_poly.entity_id
_entity_poly.type
_entity_poly.pdbx_seq_one_letter_code
_entity_poly.pdbx_strand_id
1 'polypeptide(L)'
;MNITTGEGRVTHLAVTHEIRREHDDSVISAHCCLGCAVQAFDRLSLGSMMGGENQPGPLERVTAHVIDLGTGQPRRSRWGLIPLDGLPPAEIYTYPDLDSYPDPY
;
A
#
# COMPACT_ATOMS: atom_id res chain seq x y z
N MET A 1 -2.19 -13.73 13.84
CA MET A 1 -3.46 -13.44 14.54
C MET A 1 -4.52 -14.39 13.97
N ASN A 2 -5.18 -15.20 14.81
CA ASN A 2 -6.10 -16.26 14.35
C ASN A 2 -7.55 -15.78 14.47
N ILE A 3 -8.34 -15.92 13.41
CA ILE A 3 -9.80 -15.70 13.45
C ILE A 3 -10.48 -17.00 13.03
N THR A 4 -11.33 -17.52 13.91
CA THR A 4 -12.12 -18.74 13.73
C THR A 4 -13.54 -18.40 13.32
N THR A 5 -14.00 -18.95 12.19
CA THR A 5 -15.43 -19.08 11.88
C THR A 5 -15.72 -20.55 11.57
N GLY A 6 -16.91 -21.00 11.99
CA GLY A 6 -17.28 -22.40 12.17
C GLY A 6 -17.26 -23.29 10.92
N GLU A 7 -17.09 -24.59 11.20
CA GLU A 7 -17.12 -25.73 10.29
C GLU A 7 -16.12 -25.74 9.12
N GLY A 8 -14.89 -26.16 9.46
CA GLY A 8 -14.40 -27.39 8.83
C GLY A 8 -13.48 -27.27 7.61
N ARG A 9 -12.83 -26.14 7.35
CA ARG A 9 -11.49 -26.13 6.71
C ARG A 9 -10.83 -24.76 6.87
N VAL A 10 -9.91 -24.63 7.83
CA VAL A 10 -9.00 -23.49 7.85
C VAL A 10 -7.98 -23.71 6.72
N THR A 11 -8.28 -23.25 5.52
CA THR A 11 -7.24 -23.09 4.50
C THR A 11 -6.41 -21.88 4.90
N HIS A 12 -5.36 -22.11 5.67
CA HIS A 12 -4.29 -21.11 5.82
C HIS A 12 -3.71 -20.87 4.44
N LEU A 13 -4.13 -19.81 3.76
CA LEU A 13 -3.38 -19.32 2.61
C LEU A 13 -2.05 -18.82 3.14
N ALA A 14 -0.96 -19.42 2.69
CA ALA A 14 0.37 -18.94 3.01
C ALA A 14 0.50 -17.50 2.51
N VAL A 15 0.90 -16.60 3.40
CA VAL A 15 1.30 -15.25 3.02
C VAL A 15 2.66 -15.36 2.37
N THR A 16 2.77 -14.88 1.14
CA THR A 16 4.04 -14.88 0.39
C THR A 16 4.52 -13.46 0.09
N HIS A 17 3.62 -12.48 0.15
CA HIS A 17 3.92 -11.09 -0.14
C HIS A 17 3.26 -10.16 0.87
N GLU A 18 3.95 -9.07 1.21
CA GLU A 18 3.43 -8.01 2.06
C GLU A 18 3.57 -6.67 1.36
N ILE A 19 2.65 -5.75 1.65
CA ILE A 19 2.82 -4.34 1.35
C ILE A 19 3.29 -3.67 2.63
N ARG A 20 4.47 -3.04 2.62
CA ARG A 20 5.07 -2.39 3.79
C ARG A 20 5.34 -0.91 3.56
N ARG A 21 5.26 -0.13 4.63
CA ARG A 21 5.69 1.27 4.66
C ARG A 21 7.20 1.32 4.83
N GLU A 22 7.89 2.22 4.14
CA GLU A 22 9.35 2.37 4.26
C GLU A 22 9.75 3.05 5.57
N HIS A 23 8.97 4.02 6.04
CA HIS A 23 9.36 4.87 7.17
C HIS A 23 9.27 4.18 8.53
N ASP A 24 8.50 3.10 8.66
CA ASP A 24 8.34 2.34 9.91
C ASP A 24 8.29 0.81 9.73
N ASP A 25 8.55 0.30 8.51
CA ASP A 25 8.48 -1.12 8.12
C ASP A 25 7.13 -1.81 8.45
N SER A 26 6.09 -1.05 8.79
CA SER A 26 4.82 -1.62 9.19
C SER A 26 4.06 -2.18 7.99
N VAL A 27 3.42 -3.34 8.21
CA VAL A 27 2.64 -4.02 7.18
C VAL A 27 1.31 -3.28 6.98
N ILE A 28 1.06 -2.84 5.74
CA ILE A 28 -0.23 -2.30 5.31
C ILE A 28 -1.20 -3.43 5.02
N SER A 29 -0.75 -4.47 4.30
CA SER A 29 -1.55 -5.66 3.98
C SER A 29 -0.69 -6.86 3.58
N ALA A 30 -1.25 -8.05 3.68
CA ALA A 30 -0.58 -9.33 3.42
C ALA A 30 -1.35 -10.14 2.38
N HIS A 31 -0.64 -10.83 1.48
CA HIS A 31 -1.19 -11.45 0.27
C HIS A 31 -0.60 -12.82 -0.01
N CYS A 32 -1.39 -13.68 -0.66
CA CYS A 32 -1.00 -15.06 -0.97
C CYS A 32 -0.10 -15.21 -2.19
N CYS A 33 -0.06 -14.22 -3.07
CA CYS A 33 0.80 -14.21 -4.27
C CYS A 33 1.11 -12.77 -4.71
N LEU A 34 2.10 -12.62 -5.60
CA LEU A 34 2.50 -11.32 -6.14
C LEU A 34 1.35 -10.60 -6.85
N GLY A 35 0.51 -11.33 -7.60
CA GLY A 35 -0.61 -10.72 -8.34
C GLY A 35 -1.64 -10.04 -7.43
N CYS A 36 -2.04 -10.71 -6.35
CA CYS A 36 -2.92 -10.14 -5.33
C CYS A 36 -2.29 -8.90 -4.66
N ALA A 37 -1.01 -9.01 -4.29
CA ALA A 37 -0.28 -7.90 -3.68
C ALA A 37 -0.21 -6.69 -4.61
N VAL A 38 0.12 -6.90 -5.89
CA VAL A 38 0.18 -5.86 -6.91
C VAL A 38 -1.19 -5.19 -7.12
N GLN A 39 -2.27 -5.96 -7.20
CA GLN A 39 -3.61 -5.38 -7.37
C GLN A 39 -4.03 -4.52 -6.17
N ALA A 40 -3.72 -4.94 -4.95
CA ALA A 40 -3.94 -4.13 -3.76
C ALA A 40 -3.03 -2.89 -3.72
N PHE A 41 -1.76 -3.05 -4.13
CA PHE A 41 -0.77 -1.99 -4.20
C PHE A 41 -1.16 -0.90 -5.21
N ASP A 42 -1.78 -1.26 -6.32
CA ASP A 42 -2.24 -0.30 -7.31
C ASP A 42 -3.34 0.62 -6.77
N ARG A 43 -4.13 0.13 -5.82
CA ARG A 43 -5.21 0.87 -5.13
C ARG A 43 -4.74 1.56 -3.85
N LEU A 44 -3.44 1.54 -3.55
CA LEU A 44 -2.90 2.10 -2.32
C LEU A 44 -3.02 3.62 -2.32
N SER A 45 -3.70 4.17 -1.30
CA SER A 45 -3.84 5.61 -1.09
C SER A 45 -2.64 6.20 -0.34
N LEU A 46 -2.43 7.51 -0.46
CA LEU A 46 -1.42 8.22 0.32
C LEU A 46 -1.65 8.08 1.83
N GLY A 47 -2.91 8.13 2.27
CA GLY A 47 -3.24 7.93 3.69
C GLY A 47 -2.84 6.56 4.22
N SER A 48 -3.00 5.50 3.41
CA SER A 48 -2.49 4.17 3.79
C SER A 48 -0.96 4.15 3.93
N MET A 49 -0.24 4.91 3.10
CA MET A 49 1.23 5.03 3.16
C MET A 49 1.71 5.92 4.31
N MET A 50 0.91 6.89 4.78
CA MET A 50 1.28 7.78 5.89
C MET A 50 1.03 7.21 7.29
N GLY A 51 0.15 6.21 7.41
CA GLY A 51 -0.23 5.63 8.71
C GLY A 51 0.93 4.93 9.44
N GLY A 52 0.61 4.34 10.60
CA GLY A 52 1.59 3.67 11.47
C GLY A 52 1.96 4.50 12.70
N GLU A 53 2.95 4.03 13.47
CA GLU A 53 3.34 4.61 14.76
C GLU A 53 4.27 5.82 14.61
N ASN A 54 5.04 5.89 13.52
CA ASN A 54 5.97 6.98 13.22
C ASN A 54 5.50 7.78 12.00
N GLN A 55 4.40 8.53 12.15
CA GLN A 55 3.83 9.27 11.02
C GLN A 55 4.80 10.34 10.50
N PRO A 56 5.13 10.33 9.20
CA PRO A 56 6.07 11.30 8.64
C PRO A 56 5.47 12.71 8.59
N GLY A 57 6.33 13.72 8.60
CA GLY A 57 5.96 15.14 8.66
C GLY A 57 5.43 15.72 7.34
N PRO A 58 4.91 16.96 7.36
CA PRO A 58 4.47 17.64 6.15
C PRO A 58 5.63 17.82 5.15
N LEU A 59 5.33 17.68 3.85
CA LEU A 59 6.29 17.70 2.75
C LEU A 59 7.36 16.60 2.80
N GLU A 60 7.23 15.62 3.69
CA GLU A 60 8.08 14.43 3.65
C GLU A 60 7.63 13.47 2.56
N ARG A 61 8.60 12.78 1.96
CA ARG A 61 8.34 11.72 0.99
C ARG A 61 8.07 10.43 1.74
N VAL A 62 6.94 9.79 1.43
CA VAL A 62 6.62 8.45 1.93
C VAL A 62 6.71 7.44 0.81
N THR A 63 7.18 6.24 1.14
CA THR A 63 7.31 5.13 0.20
C THR A 63 6.62 3.90 0.79
N ALA A 64 6.03 3.09 -0.08
CA ALA A 64 5.61 1.74 0.24
C ALA A 64 6.17 0.75 -0.76
N HIS A 65 6.36 -0.49 -0.31
CA HIS A 65 6.94 -1.57 -1.09
C HIS A 65 6.06 -2.82 -1.06
N VAL A 66 5.96 -3.52 -2.18
CA VAL A 66 5.58 -4.93 -2.21
C VAL A 66 6.82 -5.76 -1.92
N ILE A 67 6.87 -6.44 -0.79
CA ILE A 67 7.97 -7.31 -0.36
C ILE A 67 7.61 -8.77 -0.66
N ASP A 68 8.51 -9.49 -1.30
CA ASP A 68 8.46 -10.95 -1.42
C ASP A 68 9.07 -11.57 -0.16
N LEU A 69 8.29 -12.33 0.60
CA LEU A 69 8.72 -12.89 1.89
C LEU A 69 9.70 -14.06 1.74
N GLY A 70 9.73 -14.73 0.58
CA GLY A 70 10.69 -15.80 0.31
C GLY A 70 12.10 -15.28 0.06
N THR A 71 12.22 -14.05 -0.46
CA THR A 71 13.51 -13.44 -0.80
C THR A 71 13.87 -12.23 0.07
N GLY A 72 12.90 -11.65 0.78
CA GLY A 72 13.02 -10.39 1.52
C GLY A 72 13.17 -9.15 0.63
N GLN A 73 13.03 -9.29 -0.70
CA GLN A 73 13.33 -8.23 -1.65
C GLN A 73 12.07 -7.45 -2.07
N PRO A 74 12.18 -6.13 -2.30
CA PRO A 74 11.10 -5.37 -2.88
C PRO A 74 10.90 -5.77 -4.35
N ARG A 75 9.65 -6.06 -4.72
CA ARG A 75 9.22 -6.35 -6.10
C ARG A 75 8.64 -5.13 -6.80
N ARG A 76 8.06 -4.21 -6.03
CA ARG A 76 7.46 -2.97 -6.54
C ARG A 76 7.48 -1.91 -5.47
N SER A 77 7.59 -0.64 -5.88
CA SER A 77 7.61 0.51 -4.99
C SER A 77 6.68 1.60 -5.52
N ARG A 78 6.10 2.39 -4.62
CA ARG A 78 5.27 3.57 -4.89
C ARG A 78 5.64 4.60 -3.83
N TRP A 79 5.65 5.86 -4.23
CA TRP A 79 5.92 6.96 -3.31
C TRP A 79 4.87 8.07 -3.47
N GLY A 80 4.79 8.92 -2.47
CA GLY A 80 4.00 10.14 -2.48
C GLY A 80 4.64 11.21 -1.60
N LEU A 81 4.19 12.45 -1.75
CA LEU A 81 4.60 13.58 -0.92
C LEU A 81 3.47 13.92 0.05
N ILE A 82 3.78 14.05 1.33
CA ILE A 82 2.79 14.46 2.32
C ILE A 82 2.40 15.93 2.09
N PRO A 83 1.11 16.28 2.11
CA PRO A 83 0.67 17.66 1.99
C PRO A 83 1.24 18.57 3.09
N LEU A 84 1.22 19.88 2.87
CA LEU A 84 1.76 20.86 3.82
C LEU A 84 1.04 20.84 5.18
N ASP A 85 -0.26 20.53 5.19
CA ASP A 85 -1.05 20.44 6.42
C ASP A 85 -0.78 19.13 7.20
N GLY A 86 0.02 18.21 6.64
CA GLY A 86 0.35 16.93 7.25
C GLY A 86 -0.83 15.95 7.30
N LEU A 87 -2.00 16.33 6.78
CA LEU A 87 -3.19 15.51 6.83
C LEU A 87 -3.23 14.58 5.61
N PRO A 88 -3.52 13.28 5.80
CA PRO A 88 -3.69 12.39 4.67
C PRO A 88 -4.92 12.83 3.86
N PRO A 89 -4.82 12.91 2.52
CA PRO A 89 -5.96 13.26 1.69
C PRO A 89 -7.06 12.20 1.87
N ALA A 90 -8.31 12.63 1.97
CA ALA A 90 -9.47 11.82 2.33
C ALA A 90 -9.93 10.76 1.28
N GLU A 91 -9.06 10.31 0.36
CA GLU A 91 -9.33 9.59 -0.92
C GLU A 91 -9.83 10.54 -2.05
N ILE A 92 -9.49 10.45 -3.35
CA ILE A 92 -8.38 9.93 -4.19
C ILE A 92 -8.15 11.07 -5.20
N TYR A 93 -6.91 11.53 -5.40
CA TYR A 93 -6.54 12.25 -6.63
C TYR A 93 -5.73 11.28 -7.50
N THR A 94 -6.25 10.94 -8.68
CA THR A 94 -5.44 10.31 -9.73
C THR A 94 -4.79 11.45 -10.49
N TYR A 95 -3.46 11.51 -10.53
CA TYR A 95 -2.76 12.49 -11.35
C TYR A 95 -1.77 11.81 -12.34
N PRO A 96 -1.80 12.18 -13.63
CA PRO A 96 -2.82 13.03 -14.24
C PRO A 96 -4.17 12.30 -14.24
N ASP A 97 -5.24 13.03 -13.99
CA ASP A 97 -6.59 12.57 -14.29
C ASP A 97 -6.61 12.24 -15.79
N LEU A 98 -6.99 11.01 -16.16
CA LEU A 98 -7.17 10.65 -17.57
C LEU A 98 -8.32 11.45 -18.23
N ASP A 99 -9.12 12.19 -17.44
CA ASP A 99 -10.13 13.16 -17.90
C ASP A 99 -9.58 14.59 -18.06
N SER A 100 -8.32 14.86 -17.69
CA SER A 100 -7.69 16.20 -17.81
C SER A 100 -6.93 16.41 -19.11
N TYR A 101 -6.95 15.44 -20.03
CA TYR A 101 -6.51 15.68 -21.40
C TYR A 101 -7.75 16.03 -22.24
N PRO A 102 -8.00 17.30 -22.59
CA PRO A 102 -8.87 17.57 -23.72
C PRO A 102 -8.24 16.87 -24.93
N ASP A 103 -9.06 16.07 -25.60
CA ASP A 103 -8.80 15.49 -26.92
C ASP A 103 -8.12 16.56 -27.81
N PRO A 104 -6.93 16.30 -28.39
CA PRO A 104 -6.20 17.30 -29.14
C PRO A 104 -6.86 17.50 -30.50
N TYR A 105 -7.87 18.36 -30.54
CA TYR A 105 -8.12 19.23 -31.69
C TYR A 105 -7.18 20.43 -31.63
#